data_AF-A0A327JT63-F1
#
_entry.id   AF-A0A327JT63-F1
#
_cell.length_a   1.000
_cell.length_b   1.000
_cell.length_c   1.000
_cell.angle_alpha   90.00
_cell.angle_beta   90.00
_cell.angle_gamma   90.00
#
_symmetry.space_group_name_H-M   'P 1'
#
loop_
_entity.id
_entity.type
_entity.pdbx_description
1 polymer ?
#
loop_
_entity_poly.entity_id
_entity_poly.type
_entity_poly.pdbx_seq_one_letter_code
_entity_poly.pdbx_strand_id
1 'polypeptide(L)'
;MATRHRRKTVLQQLYLPAITVMFLAYFAYHAFHGDYGLFARERFDSEAVRLGEELVDLEATKGKLERRVALLRPESLDPDMIEERARESLNVVHQDEVVIFRNRIR
;
A
#
# COMPACT_ATOMS: atom_id res chain seq x y z
N MET A 1 78.48 10.80 26.98
CA MET A 1 77.07 10.37 27.04
C MET A 1 76.39 10.76 25.73
N ALA A 2 75.93 9.79 24.93
CA ALA A 2 75.30 10.06 23.64
C ALA A 2 73.77 9.94 23.77
N THR A 3 73.06 11.05 23.71
CA THR A 3 71.60 11.11 23.68
C THR A 3 71.11 10.89 22.25
N ARG A 4 70.67 9.67 21.93
CA ARG A 4 70.15 9.33 20.60
C ARG A 4 68.71 9.82 20.47
N HIS A 5 68.54 11.05 19.97
CA HIS A 5 67.21 11.62 19.73
C HIS A 5 66.56 10.93 18.51
N ARG A 6 65.66 9.98 18.78
CA ARG A 6 64.88 9.27 17.76
C ARG A 6 63.90 10.26 17.12
N ARG A 7 64.21 10.74 15.91
CA ARG A 7 63.27 11.53 15.10
C ARG A 7 62.07 10.65 14.79
N LYS A 8 60.94 10.87 15.46
CA LYS A 8 59.67 10.22 15.07
C LYS A 8 59.32 10.75 13.68
N THR A 9 59.28 9.83 12.73
CA THR A 9 59.17 10.11 11.31
C THR A 9 57.83 10.77 11.05
N VAL A 10 57.82 11.98 10.50
CA VAL A 10 56.60 12.76 10.17
C VAL A 10 55.63 11.94 9.30
N LEU A 11 56.18 11.03 8.49
CA LEU A 11 55.44 10.01 7.74
C LEU A 11 54.53 9.14 8.62
N GLN A 12 54.98 8.68 9.79
CA GLN A 12 54.15 7.90 10.71
C GLN A 12 52.96 8.70 11.27
N GLN A 13 53.09 10.03 11.36
CA GLN A 13 52.02 10.90 11.83
C GLN A 13 51.01 11.23 10.72
N LEU A 14 51.37 11.05 9.44
CA LEU A 14 50.52 11.39 8.30
C LEU A 14 49.57 10.26 7.89
N TYR A 15 49.83 9.02 8.30
CA TYR A 15 48.95 7.89 7.96
C TYR A 15 47.56 8.03 8.57
N LEU A 16 47.48 8.44 9.84
CA LEU A 16 46.19 8.59 10.52
C LEU A 16 45.29 9.62 9.82
N PRO A 17 45.71 10.88 9.55
CA PRO A 17 44.87 11.83 8.84
C PRO A 17 44.58 11.41 7.39
N ALA A 18 45.51 10.76 6.69
CA ALA A 18 45.27 10.27 5.33
C ALA A 18 44.15 9.21 5.30
N ILE A 19 44.17 8.26 6.23
CA ILE A 19 43.11 7.26 6.37
C ILE A 19 41.79 7.93 6.73
N THR A 20 41.79 8.91 7.65
CA THR A 20 40.59 9.65 8.01
C THR A 20 39.98 10.38 6.81
N VAL A 21 40.78 11.08 6.01
CA VAL A 21 40.30 11.77 4.79
C VAL A 21 39.74 10.79 3.78
N MET A 22 40.37 9.62 3.60
CA MET A 22 39.87 8.57 2.72
C MET A 22 38.49 8.06 3.16
N PHE A 23 38.31 7.78 4.46
CA PHE A 23 36.99 7.41 5.00
C PHE A 23 35.97 8.53 4.85
N LEU A 24 36.35 9.78 5.13
CA LEU A 24 35.47 10.94 4.98
C LEU A 24 34.99 11.08 3.52
N ALA A 25 35.91 10.93 2.56
CA ALA A 25 35.59 10.99 1.14
C ALA A 25 34.64 9.85 0.72
N TYR A 26 34.87 8.64 1.22
CA TYR A 26 33.98 7.50 0.99
C TYR A 26 32.57 7.75 1.54
N PHE A 27 32.46 8.20 2.79
CA PHE A 27 31.18 8.54 3.40
C PHE A 27 30.49 9.70 2.69
N ALA A 28 31.24 10.75 2.29
CA ALA A 28 30.69 11.85 1.52
C ALA A 28 30.14 11.37 0.18
N TYR A 29 30.90 10.58 -0.57
CA TYR A 29 30.45 9.99 -1.83
C TYR A 29 29.18 9.15 -1.66
N HIS A 30 29.14 8.27 -0.65
CA HIS A 30 27.97 7.46 -0.34
C HIS A 30 26.79 8.27 0.21
N ALA A 31 27.01 9.41 0.86
CA ALA A 31 25.92 10.31 1.27
C ALA A 31 25.26 11.00 0.06
N PHE A 32 26.00 11.22 -1.02
CA PHE A 32 25.45 11.77 -2.28
C PHE A 32 24.85 10.70 -3.21
N HIS A 33 25.50 9.53 -3.32
CA HIS A 33 25.12 8.47 -4.28
C HIS A 33 24.39 7.27 -3.66
N GLY A 34 24.30 7.19 -2.34
CA GLY A 34 23.67 6.07 -1.64
C GLY A 34 22.16 6.18 -1.60
N ASP A 35 21.49 5.04 -1.51
CA ASP A 35 20.02 4.89 -1.48
C ASP A 35 19.34 5.59 -0.28
N TYR A 36 20.13 6.08 0.69
CA TYR A 36 19.67 6.82 1.88
C TYR A 36 20.20 8.26 1.93
N GLY A 37 20.78 8.76 0.83
CA GLY A 37 21.29 10.12 0.72
C GLY A 37 20.18 11.18 0.72
N LEU A 38 20.57 12.46 0.78
CA LEU A 38 19.63 13.61 0.76
C LEU A 38 18.64 13.56 -0.43
N PHE A 39 19.06 13.01 -1.57
CA PHE A 39 18.22 12.84 -2.77
C PHE A 39 17.21 11.69 -2.66
N ALA A 40 17.43 10.72 -1.77
CA ALA A 40 16.48 9.64 -1.55
C ALA A 40 15.21 10.14 -0.83
N ARG A 41 15.32 11.21 -0.03
CA ARG A 41 14.20 11.84 0.66
C ARG A 41 13.10 12.26 -0.31
N GLU A 42 13.48 12.92 -1.40
CA GLU A 42 12.53 13.40 -2.41
C GLU A 42 11.80 12.25 -3.12
N ARG A 43 12.51 11.15 -3.40
CA ARG A 43 11.90 9.94 -3.95
C ARG A 43 10.93 9.29 -2.95
N PHE A 44 11.33 9.15 -1.69
CA PHE A 44 10.46 8.58 -0.66
C PHE A 44 9.21 9.43 -0.39
N ASP A 45 9.35 10.77 -0.40
CA ASP A 45 8.22 11.67 -0.22
C ASP A 45 7.26 11.56 -1.42
N SER A 46 7.77 11.50 -2.66
CA SER A 46 6.93 11.31 -3.85
C SER A 46 6.22 9.95 -3.86
N GLU A 47 6.90 8.90 -3.42
CA GLU A 47 6.36 7.55 -3.34
C GLU A 47 5.30 7.45 -2.24
N ALA A 48 5.53 8.09 -1.09
CA ALA A 48 4.57 8.18 0.00
C ALA A 48 3.28 8.89 -0.43
N VAL A 49 3.39 9.99 -1.21
CA VAL A 49 2.23 10.68 -1.77
C VAL A 49 1.46 9.75 -2.72
N ARG A 50 2.15 9.07 -3.63
CA ARG A 50 1.52 8.15 -4.59
C ARG A 50 0.79 7.00 -3.89
N LEU A 51 1.42 6.36 -2.90
CA LEU A 51 0.79 5.30 -2.11
C LEU A 51 -0.40 5.83 -1.29
N GLY A 52 -0.32 7.07 -0.82
CA GLY A 52 -1.43 7.73 -0.12
C GLY A 52 -2.65 7.91 -1.03
N GLU A 53 -2.44 8.35 -2.28
CA GLU A 53 -3.52 8.47 -3.28
C GLU A 53 -4.15 7.11 -3.60
N GLU A 54 -3.33 6.08 -3.83
CA GLU A 54 -3.82 4.72 -4.10
C GLU A 54 -4.64 4.15 -2.93
N LEU A 55 -4.23 4.43 -1.69
CA LEU A 55 -4.95 4.02 -0.49
C LEU A 55 -6.35 4.66 -0.43
N VAL A 56 -6.45 5.96 -0.70
CA VAL A 56 -7.73 6.68 -0.70
C VAL A 56 -8.70 6.09 -1.73
N ASP A 57 -8.22 5.80 -2.94
CA ASP A 57 -9.04 5.18 -3.99
C ASP A 57 -9.50 3.77 -3.60
N LEU A 58 -8.62 3.00 -2.96
CA LEU A 58 -8.93 1.65 -2.51
C LEU A 58 -9.95 1.65 -1.37
N GLU A 59 -9.82 2.58 -0.41
CA GLU A 59 -10.80 2.77 0.68
C GLU A 59 -12.16 3.19 0.14
N ALA A 60 -12.20 4.11 -0.83
CA ALA A 60 -13.44 4.51 -1.48
C ALA A 60 -14.13 3.34 -2.19
N THR A 61 -13.33 2.47 -2.83
CA THR A 61 -13.83 1.24 -3.47
C THR A 61 -14.37 0.26 -2.44
N LYS A 62 -13.61 0.01 -1.37
CA LYS A 62 -14.03 -0.85 -0.25
C LYS A 62 -15.35 -0.37 0.35
N GLY A 63 -15.49 0.92 0.65
CA GLY A 63 -16.73 1.48 1.20
C GLY A 63 -17.94 1.40 0.26
N LYS A 64 -17.73 1.40 -1.07
CA LYS A 64 -18.81 1.12 -2.04
C LYS A 64 -19.22 -0.35 -2.01
N LEU A 65 -18.25 -1.27 -1.95
CA LEU A 65 -18.50 -2.71 -1.86
C LEU A 65 -19.19 -3.08 -0.55
N GLU A 66 -18.74 -2.54 0.58
CA GLU A 66 -19.33 -2.78 1.89
C GLU A 66 -20.80 -2.35 1.95
N ARG A 67 -21.13 -1.18 1.38
CA ARG A 67 -22.53 -0.76 1.23
C ARG A 67 -23.34 -1.73 0.37
N ARG A 68 -22.77 -2.21 -0.73
CA ARG A 68 -23.46 -3.16 -1.63
C ARG A 68 -23.66 -4.53 -0.97
N VAL A 69 -22.67 -5.00 -0.21
CA VAL A 69 -22.76 -6.22 0.60
C VAL A 69 -23.79 -6.06 1.71
N ALA A 70 -23.83 -4.90 2.38
CA ALA A 70 -24.83 -4.62 3.41
C ALA A 70 -26.26 -4.69 2.85
N LEU A 71 -26.48 -4.23 1.61
CA LEU A 71 -27.78 -4.36 0.92
C LEU A 71 -28.12 -5.80 0.50
N LEU A 72 -27.14 -6.70 0.45
CA LEU A 72 -27.32 -8.11 0.09
C LEU A 72 -27.33 -9.03 1.31
N ARG A 73 -27.22 -8.48 2.53
CA ARG A 73 -27.17 -9.27 3.75
C ARG A 73 -28.54 -9.90 4.04
N PRO A 74 -28.60 -11.21 4.31
CA PRO A 74 -29.85 -11.93 4.61
C PRO A 74 -30.59 -11.36 5.81
N GLU A 75 -29.90 -10.71 6.75
CA GLU A 75 -30.53 -10.09 7.92
C GLU A 75 -31.43 -8.88 7.56
N SER A 76 -31.28 -8.30 6.36
CA SER A 76 -32.16 -7.27 5.79
C SER A 76 -32.93 -7.74 4.55
N LEU A 77 -32.76 -9.00 4.14
CA LEU A 77 -33.36 -9.56 2.94
C LEU A 77 -34.71 -10.16 3.34
N ASP A 78 -35.79 -9.53 2.88
CA ASP A 78 -37.15 -9.93 3.25
C ASP A 78 -37.40 -11.39 2.80
N PRO A 79 -37.77 -12.31 3.71
CA PRO A 79 -38.09 -13.69 3.36
C PRO A 79 -39.16 -13.79 2.26
N ASP A 80 -40.09 -12.83 2.19
CA ASP A 80 -41.11 -12.77 1.14
C ASP A 80 -40.49 -12.55 -0.25
N MET A 81 -39.40 -11.78 -0.35
CA MET A 81 -38.69 -11.56 -1.63
C MET A 81 -37.92 -12.80 -2.09
N ILE A 82 -37.41 -13.60 -1.15
CA ILE A 82 -36.77 -14.89 -1.48
C ILE A 82 -37.81 -15.89 -1.95
N GLU A 83 -38.98 -15.92 -1.30
CA GLU A 83 -40.08 -16.79 -1.68
C GLU A 83 -40.63 -16.45 -3.07
N GLU A 84 -40.83 -15.17 -3.39
CA GLU A 84 -41.27 -14.72 -4.71
C GLU A 84 -40.27 -15.15 -5.80
N ARG A 85 -38.97 -14.96 -5.55
CA ARG A 85 -37.92 -15.30 -6.52
C ARG A 85 -37.74 -16.82 -6.68
N ALA A 86 -37.97 -17.58 -5.62
CA ALA A 86 -38.00 -19.04 -5.67
C ALA A 86 -39.22 -19.54 -6.45
N ARG A 87 -40.41 -18.95 -6.26
CA ARG A 87 -41.64 -19.29 -6.99
C ARG A 87 -41.52 -18.98 -8.48
N GLU A 88 -40.96 -17.81 -8.83
CA GLU A 88 -40.70 -17.44 -10.22
C GLU A 88 -39.70 -18.41 -10.90
N SER A 89 -38.63 -18.80 -10.20
CA SER A 89 -37.59 -19.68 -10.77
C SER A 89 -37.99 -21.16 -10.84
N LEU A 90 -38.80 -21.64 -9.89
CA LEU A 90 -39.20 -23.05 -9.80
C LEU A 90 -40.57 -23.30 -10.46
N ASN A 91 -41.25 -22.26 -10.94
CA ASN A 91 -42.57 -22.30 -11.57
C ASN A 91 -43.60 -23.08 -10.73
N VAL A 92 -43.50 -22.96 -9.40
CA VAL A 92 -44.39 -23.59 -8.42
C VAL A 92 -45.30 -22.53 -7.83
N VAL A 93 -46.58 -22.87 -7.77
CA VAL A 93 -47.67 -22.04 -7.26
C VAL A 93 -48.43 -22.86 -6.22
N HIS A 94 -48.92 -22.22 -5.16
CA HIS A 94 -49.68 -22.93 -4.13
C HIS A 94 -51.03 -23.40 -4.71
N GLN A 95 -51.60 -24.48 -4.18
CA GLN A 95 -52.84 -25.06 -4.72
C GLN A 95 -54.02 -24.08 -4.73
N ASP A 96 -53.97 -23.04 -3.90
CA ASP A 96 -55.01 -22.02 -3.75
C ASP A 96 -54.72 -20.69 -4.49
N GLU A 97 -53.68 -20.63 -5.33
CA GLU A 97 -53.25 -19.40 -6.00
C GLU A 97 -53.56 -19.39 -7.51
N VAL A 98 -53.96 -18.22 -8.03
CA VAL A 98 -54.34 -18.02 -9.44
C VAL A 98 -53.37 -17.09 -10.13
N VAL A 99 -52.68 -17.58 -11.16
CA VAL A 99 -51.75 -16.77 -11.98
C VAL A 99 -52.52 -16.03 -13.08
N ILE A 100 -52.48 -14.69 -13.05
CA ILE A 100 -53.10 -13.83 -14.08
C ILE A 100 -52.03 -13.39 -15.08
N PHE A 101 -51.94 -14.06 -16.23
CA PHE A 101 -51.13 -13.60 -17.34
C PHE A 101 -51.81 -12.42 -18.05
N ARG A 102 -51.38 -11.20 -17.74
CA ARG A 102 -51.88 -10.01 -18.44
C ARG A 102 -51.24 -9.93 -19.82
N ASN A 103 -51.96 -10.40 -20.84
CA ASN A 103 -51.58 -10.25 -22.24
C ASN A 103 -51.43 -8.76 -22.59
N ARG A 104 -50.19 -8.27 -22.65
CA ARG A 104 -49.90 -6.92 -23.11
C ARG A 104 -49.91 -6.97 -24.64
N ILE A 105 -51.09 -6.70 -25.22
CA ILE A 105 -51.22 -6.49 -26.65
C ILE A 105 -50.35 -5.30 -27.04
N ARG A 106 -49.57 -5.53 -28.10
CA ARG A 106 -48.51 -4.69 -28.69
C ARG A 106 -48.86 -3.21 -28.80
#